data_AF-A0A9E2RUR9-F1
#
_entry.id   AF-A0A9E2RUR9-F1
#
_cell.length_a   1.000
_cell.length_b   1.000
_cell.length_c   1.000
_cell.angle_alpha   90.00
_cell.angle_beta   90.00
_cell.angle_gamma   90.00
#
_symmetry.space_group_name_H-M   'P 1'
#
loop_
_entity.id
_entity.type
_entity.pdbx_description
1 polymer ?
#
loop_
_entity_poly.entity_id
_entity_poly.type
_entity_poly.pdbx_seq_one_letter_code
_entity_poly.pdbx_strand_id
1 'polypeptide(L)'
;MIKNYAKQLAIVLLTAGIAVGCATHKVQPQAAPPPPPGPNAATTQAIADAQAVINGAQAPCTDTGDASQLLTQAQAAGQAGDNAKAQQLAAQAKQDAETALNTCYLNHAKDLLTQAQGYTNLNADEQNSLNQCQTDINNNQGKQAYDTCSALVAQLQAAKSTYTVVRGDSLWRIAGKSDVYGNALEWPLIFKANSDSIKHADLIYPKQNLNVVSNPLKTDVDSATWYAQHRGAWKNHRADKRDQEWLNGTLTPPAAAASPAPAAMPSPAPAATSAPAATTH
;
A
#
# COMPACT_ATOMS: atom_id res chain seq x y z
N MET A 1 -22.04 -22.62 20.97
CA MET A 1 -21.92 -23.62 22.06
C MET A 1 -20.94 -23.06 23.10
N ILE A 2 -21.41 -22.20 24.01
CA ILE A 2 -21.62 -22.47 25.45
C ILE A 2 -20.39 -23.03 26.18
N LYS A 3 -19.74 -22.21 27.02
CA LYS A 3 -19.69 -22.43 28.48
C LYS A 3 -19.16 -21.20 29.24
N ASN A 4 -20.10 -20.56 29.93
CA ASN A 4 -19.88 -19.65 31.06
C ASN A 4 -19.16 -20.38 32.21
N TYR A 5 -18.23 -19.70 32.87
CA TYR A 5 -17.78 -20.05 34.21
C TYR A 5 -18.04 -18.90 35.17
N ALA A 6 -19.20 -18.96 35.83
CA ALA A 6 -19.45 -18.25 37.06
C ALA A 6 -19.15 -19.20 38.22
N LYS A 7 -18.24 -18.82 39.13
CA LYS A 7 -18.11 -19.45 40.44
C LYS A 7 -18.25 -18.39 41.52
N GLN A 8 -19.47 -18.31 42.04
CA GLN A 8 -19.82 -17.72 43.32
C GLN A 8 -19.27 -18.63 44.43
N LEU A 9 -18.54 -18.08 45.38
CA LEU A 9 -18.24 -18.73 46.67
C LEU A 9 -18.75 -17.80 47.77
N ALA A 10 -19.97 -18.09 48.23
CA ALA A 10 -20.48 -17.61 49.51
C ALA A 10 -19.95 -18.55 50.61
N ILE A 11 -19.24 -17.99 51.59
CA ILE A 11 -18.88 -18.71 52.82
C ILE A 11 -19.60 -18.02 53.98
N VAL A 12 -20.45 -18.80 54.65
CA VAL A 12 -21.27 -18.43 55.80
C VAL A 12 -20.60 -18.93 57.08
N LEU A 13 -20.40 -18.00 58.02
CA LEU A 13 -20.34 -18.08 59.49
C LEU A 13 -19.77 -19.32 60.19
N LEU A 14 -18.78 -19.10 61.08
CA LEU A 14 -18.81 -19.72 62.42
C LEU A 14 -18.20 -18.78 63.47
N THR A 15 -19.03 -18.39 64.42
CA THR A 15 -18.70 -17.61 65.62
C THR A 15 -18.06 -18.49 66.68
N ALA A 16 -16.93 -18.07 67.25
CA ALA A 16 -16.44 -18.54 68.55
C ALA A 16 -15.94 -17.33 69.35
N GLY A 17 -16.71 -16.94 70.36
CA GLY A 17 -16.33 -15.93 71.33
C GLY A 17 -15.49 -16.55 72.43
N ILE A 18 -14.32 -15.96 72.70
CA ILE A 18 -13.58 -16.15 73.95
C ILE A 18 -13.39 -14.75 74.55
N ALA A 19 -14.08 -14.51 75.66
CA ALA A 19 -13.90 -13.33 76.48
C ALA A 19 -12.77 -13.60 77.48
N VAL A 20 -11.65 -12.89 77.32
CA VAL A 20 -10.65 -12.69 78.38
C VAL A 20 -10.36 -11.20 78.45
N GLY A 21 -10.74 -10.58 79.57
CA GLY A 21 -10.47 -9.18 79.86
C GLY A 21 -9.37 -9.06 80.90
N CYS A 22 -8.34 -8.26 80.59
CA CYS A 22 -7.51 -7.52 81.55
C CYS A 22 -7.00 -6.23 80.87
N ALA A 23 -7.46 -5.08 81.38
CA ALA A 23 -6.96 -3.71 81.18
C ALA A 23 -6.40 -3.34 79.80
N THR A 24 -7.29 -3.14 78.82
CA THR A 24 -6.93 -2.64 77.48
C THR A 24 -7.48 -1.24 77.30
N HIS A 25 -6.61 -0.29 76.93
CA HIS A 25 -7.00 1.06 76.56
C HIS A 25 -8.05 0.96 75.44
N LYS A 26 -9.11 1.79 75.49
CA LYS A 26 -10.09 1.86 74.40
C LYS A 26 -9.40 2.44 73.16
N VAL A 27 -8.72 1.59 72.40
CA VAL A 27 -8.44 1.84 70.99
C VAL A 27 -9.81 1.79 70.33
N GLN A 28 -10.40 2.97 70.16
CA GLN A 28 -11.55 3.16 69.28
C GLN A 28 -11.19 2.45 67.97
N PRO A 29 -12.03 1.54 67.42
CA PRO A 29 -11.79 0.99 66.11
C PRO A 29 -11.62 2.19 65.18
N GLN A 30 -10.41 2.42 64.67
CA GLN A 30 -10.25 3.38 63.58
C GLN A 30 -11.18 2.88 62.49
N ALA A 31 -12.24 3.64 62.22
CA ALA A 31 -13.08 3.40 61.07
C ALA A 31 -12.12 3.23 59.88
N ALA A 32 -12.26 2.12 59.14
CA ALA A 32 -11.47 1.91 57.94
C ALA A 32 -11.50 3.23 57.15
N PRO A 33 -10.34 3.74 56.69
CA PRO A 33 -10.30 4.95 55.89
C PRO A 33 -11.38 4.85 54.82
N PRO A 34 -12.18 5.91 54.57
CA PRO A 34 -13.16 5.87 53.51
C PRO A 34 -12.46 5.38 52.24
N PRO A 35 -13.07 4.46 51.47
CA PRO A 35 -12.47 3.97 50.24
C PRO A 35 -12.02 5.17 49.41
N PRO A 36 -10.82 5.11 48.80
CA PRO A 36 -10.30 6.24 48.05
C PRO A 36 -11.36 6.70 47.05
N PRO A 37 -11.62 8.02 46.96
CA PRO A 37 -12.54 8.52 45.96
C PRO A 37 -12.01 8.05 44.60
N GLY A 38 -12.87 7.33 43.87
CA GLY A 38 -12.51 6.80 42.55
C GLY A 38 -12.07 7.90 41.57
N PRO A 39 -11.77 7.55 40.31
CA PRO A 39 -11.27 8.52 39.34
C PRO A 39 -12.28 9.66 39.16
N ASN A 40 -11.78 10.89 39.16
CA ASN A 40 -12.60 12.06 38.85
C ASN A 40 -12.95 12.11 37.35
N ALA A 41 -13.82 13.06 36.96
CA ALA A 41 -14.25 13.19 35.57
C ALA A 41 -13.09 13.41 34.58
N ALA A 42 -12.11 14.24 34.94
CA ALA A 42 -10.96 14.52 34.09
C ALA A 42 -10.06 13.29 33.88
N THR A 43 -9.82 12.51 34.94
CA THR A 43 -9.08 11.24 34.88
C THR A 43 -9.83 10.22 34.04
N THR A 44 -11.15 10.12 34.21
CA THR A 44 -12.00 9.23 33.41
C THR A 44 -11.91 9.58 31.92
N GLN A 45 -11.96 10.88 31.58
CA GLN A 45 -11.81 11.35 30.20
C GLN A 45 -10.42 11.03 29.63
N ALA A 46 -9.34 11.32 30.37
CA ALA A 46 -7.98 11.06 29.91
C ALA A 46 -7.73 9.56 29.59
N ILE A 47 -8.23 8.67 30.45
CA ILE A 47 -8.17 7.22 30.24
C ILE A 47 -8.99 6.83 29.00
N ALA A 48 -10.19 7.40 28.83
CA ALA A 48 -11.05 7.12 27.68
C ALA A 48 -10.41 7.57 26.35
N ASP A 49 -9.76 8.75 26.33
CA ASP A 49 -9.07 9.25 25.14
C ASP A 49 -7.90 8.36 24.74
N ALA A 50 -7.07 7.93 25.70
CA ALA A 50 -5.97 7.00 25.44
C ALA A 50 -6.49 5.64 24.95
N GLN A 51 -7.55 5.12 25.57
CA GLN A 51 -8.20 3.89 25.14
C GLN A 51 -8.75 3.99 23.72
N ALA A 52 -9.31 5.14 23.33
CA ALA A 52 -9.83 5.37 21.99
C ALA A 52 -8.73 5.30 20.92
N VAL A 53 -7.55 5.87 21.18
CA VAL A 53 -6.40 5.77 20.26
C VAL A 53 -5.94 4.32 20.13
N ILE A 54 -5.74 3.63 21.26
CA ILE A 54 -5.27 2.24 21.25
C ILE A 54 -6.26 1.31 20.53
N ASN A 55 -7.56 1.47 20.78
CA ASN A 55 -8.60 0.66 20.13
C ASN A 55 -8.85 1.05 18.67
N GLY A 56 -8.47 2.27 18.28
CA GLY A 56 -8.54 2.74 16.90
C GLY A 56 -7.42 2.20 16.02
N ALA A 57 -6.42 1.52 16.58
CA ALA A 57 -5.35 0.88 15.82
C ALA A 57 -5.94 -0.22 14.91
N GLN A 58 -5.55 -0.20 13.63
CA GLN A 58 -6.10 -1.06 12.59
C GLN A 58 -4.99 -1.49 11.64
N ALA A 59 -5.15 -2.66 11.03
CA ALA A 59 -4.22 -3.13 10.01
C ALA A 59 -4.03 -2.07 8.90
N PRO A 60 -2.79 -1.83 8.44
CA PRO A 60 -1.57 -2.59 8.74
C PRO A 60 -0.87 -2.23 10.06
N CYS A 61 -1.32 -1.19 10.77
CA CYS A 61 -0.68 -0.67 11.98
C CYS A 61 -1.50 -0.96 13.25
N THR A 62 -1.21 -2.11 13.88
CA THR A 62 -1.88 -2.54 15.12
C THR A 62 -1.00 -2.43 16.37
N ASP A 63 0.31 -2.26 16.21
CA ASP A 63 1.24 -2.17 17.33
C ASP A 63 1.27 -0.75 17.91
N THR A 64 0.88 -0.62 19.18
CA THR A 64 0.88 0.63 19.93
C THR A 64 2.05 0.72 20.93
N GLY A 65 3.03 -0.19 20.86
CA GLY A 65 4.12 -0.30 21.82
C GLY A 65 3.61 -0.50 23.25
N ASP A 66 4.22 0.21 24.21
CA ASP A 66 3.92 0.10 25.64
C ASP A 66 2.64 0.85 26.09
N ALA A 67 1.94 1.52 25.15
CA ALA A 67 0.76 2.31 25.46
C ALA A 67 -0.33 1.53 26.22
N SER A 68 -0.53 0.26 25.88
CA SER A 68 -1.49 -0.62 26.58
C SER A 68 -1.10 -0.89 28.04
N GLN A 69 0.21 -0.98 28.33
CA GLN A 69 0.71 -1.15 29.69
C GLN A 69 0.53 0.13 30.50
N LEU A 70 0.87 1.28 29.91
CA LEU A 70 0.68 2.59 30.54
C LEU A 70 -0.79 2.89 30.82
N LEU A 71 -1.69 2.52 29.90
CA LEU A 71 -3.13 2.65 30.12
C LEU A 71 -3.61 1.81 31.30
N THR A 72 -3.09 0.59 31.44
CA THR A 72 -3.38 -0.29 32.59
C THR A 72 -2.90 0.36 33.90
N GLN A 73 -1.71 0.97 33.91
CA GLN A 73 -1.20 1.69 35.07
C GLN A 73 -2.03 2.95 35.40
N ALA A 74 -2.48 3.68 34.37
CA ALA A 74 -3.34 4.84 34.53
C ALA A 74 -4.68 4.46 35.18
N GLN A 75 -5.29 3.37 34.74
CA GLN A 75 -6.52 2.82 35.33
C GLN A 75 -6.30 2.46 36.80
N ALA A 76 -5.21 1.77 37.13
CA ALA A 76 -4.89 1.41 38.52
C ALA A 76 -4.69 2.64 39.42
N ALA A 77 -3.97 3.66 38.95
CA ALA A 77 -3.79 4.91 39.68
C ALA A 77 -5.11 5.66 39.90
N GLY A 78 -5.98 5.68 38.88
CA GLY A 78 -7.31 6.28 38.97
C GLY A 78 -8.20 5.59 40.01
N GLN A 79 -8.20 4.25 40.04
CA GLN A 79 -8.92 3.48 41.06
C GLN A 79 -8.37 3.67 42.48
N ALA A 80 -7.09 3.99 42.60
CA ALA A 80 -6.46 4.34 43.87
C ALA A 80 -6.74 5.79 44.32
N GLY A 81 -7.45 6.59 43.51
CA GLY A 81 -7.71 8.00 43.77
C GLY A 81 -6.54 8.94 43.43
N ASP A 82 -5.44 8.39 42.91
CA ASP A 82 -4.26 9.15 42.45
C ASP A 82 -4.51 9.72 41.05
N ASN A 83 -5.38 10.73 41.00
CA ASN A 83 -5.84 11.35 39.77
C ASN A 83 -4.70 12.02 38.97
N ALA A 84 -3.73 12.64 39.63
CA ALA A 84 -2.62 13.31 38.97
C ALA A 84 -1.73 12.30 38.22
N LYS A 85 -1.36 11.20 38.90
CA LYS A 85 -0.58 10.12 38.28
C LYS A 85 -1.37 9.43 37.17
N ALA A 86 -2.66 9.18 37.38
CA ALA A 86 -3.52 8.57 36.37
C ALA A 86 -3.59 9.42 35.09
N GLN A 87 -3.77 10.73 35.22
CA GLN A 87 -3.79 11.65 34.08
C GLN A 87 -2.44 11.70 33.34
N GLN A 88 -1.32 11.73 34.08
CA GLN A 88 0.02 11.67 33.48
C GLN A 88 0.24 10.38 32.68
N LEU A 89 -0.10 9.23 33.27
CA LEU A 89 0.06 7.93 32.62
C LEU A 89 -0.86 7.79 31.40
N ALA A 90 -2.10 8.28 31.48
CA ALA A 90 -3.03 8.27 30.35
C ALA A 90 -2.55 9.17 29.20
N ALA A 91 -2.04 10.36 29.51
CA ALA A 91 -1.44 11.25 28.50
C ALA A 91 -0.22 10.60 27.83
N GLN A 92 0.65 9.95 28.61
CA GLN A 92 1.80 9.22 28.06
C GLN A 92 1.35 8.06 27.18
N ALA A 93 0.39 7.24 27.64
CA ALA A 93 -0.16 6.13 26.85
C ALA A 93 -0.72 6.61 25.51
N LYS A 94 -1.46 7.71 25.52
CA LYS A 94 -2.01 8.32 24.31
C LYS A 94 -0.90 8.77 23.36
N GLN A 95 0.07 9.54 23.86
CA GLN A 95 1.19 10.04 23.06
C GLN A 95 2.03 8.90 22.45
N ASP A 96 2.29 7.85 23.23
CA ASP A 96 3.07 6.70 22.78
C ASP A 96 2.32 5.93 21.69
N ALA A 97 1.00 5.72 21.85
CA ALA A 97 0.17 5.09 20.82
C ALA A 97 0.13 5.92 19.53
N GLU A 98 -0.11 7.23 19.64
CA GLU A 98 -0.13 8.14 18.47
C GLU A 98 1.22 8.12 17.73
N THR A 99 2.32 8.15 18.48
CA THR A 99 3.68 8.11 17.91
C THR A 99 3.95 6.78 17.22
N ALA A 100 3.69 5.65 17.88
CA ALA A 100 3.91 4.31 17.35
C ALA A 100 3.10 4.08 16.06
N LEU A 101 1.82 4.43 16.08
CA LEU A 101 0.94 4.32 14.91
C LEU A 101 1.41 5.24 13.77
N ASN A 102 1.73 6.49 14.06
CA ASN A 102 2.20 7.43 13.04
C ASN A 102 3.51 6.95 12.38
N THR A 103 4.46 6.45 13.17
CA THR A 103 5.71 5.88 12.65
C THR A 103 5.45 4.67 11.76
N CYS A 104 4.56 3.76 12.18
CA CYS A 104 4.17 2.61 11.36
C CYS A 104 3.59 3.06 10.01
N TYR A 105 2.62 3.97 10.02
CA TYR A 105 2.00 4.46 8.79
C TYR A 105 2.99 5.19 7.89
N LEU A 106 3.92 5.98 8.44
CA LEU A 106 4.97 6.64 7.66
C LEU A 106 5.87 5.63 6.94
N ASN A 107 6.23 4.52 7.57
CA ASN A 107 7.04 3.49 6.92
C ASN A 107 6.28 2.85 5.75
N HIS A 108 5.03 2.44 5.97
CA HIS A 108 4.19 1.91 4.89
C HIS A 108 3.96 2.94 3.77
N ALA A 109 3.74 4.20 4.12
CA ALA A 109 3.56 5.27 3.14
C ALA A 109 4.83 5.48 2.29
N LYS A 110 6.03 5.41 2.87
CA LYS A 110 7.30 5.49 2.12
C LYS A 110 7.48 4.33 1.16
N ASP A 111 7.12 3.12 1.58
CA ASP A 111 7.17 1.94 0.70
C ASP A 111 6.18 2.06 -0.47
N LEU A 112 4.98 2.55 -0.19
CA LEU A 112 3.96 2.80 -1.22
C LEU A 112 4.35 3.95 -2.15
N LEU A 113 4.96 5.02 -1.63
CA LEU A 113 5.51 6.11 -2.42
C LEU A 113 6.57 5.58 -3.40
N THR A 114 7.49 4.75 -2.90
CA THR A 114 8.51 4.10 -3.73
C THR A 114 7.89 3.25 -4.84
N GLN A 115 6.83 2.50 -4.52
CA GLN A 115 6.07 1.74 -5.52
C GLN A 115 5.43 2.66 -6.55
N ALA A 116 4.73 3.72 -6.11
CA ALA A 116 4.05 4.67 -6.98
C ALA A 116 5.02 5.41 -7.92
N GLN A 117 6.22 5.75 -7.45
CA GLN A 117 7.30 6.34 -8.27
C GLN A 117 7.84 5.39 -9.33
N GLY A 118 7.61 4.08 -9.19
CA GLY A 118 8.00 3.08 -10.18
C GLY A 118 7.07 3.01 -11.39
N TYR A 119 5.89 3.62 -11.34
CA TYR A 119 4.94 3.64 -12.45
C TYR A 119 5.29 4.73 -13.47
N THR A 120 4.96 4.49 -14.74
CA THR A 120 5.08 5.47 -15.81
C THR A 120 3.70 5.98 -16.26
N ASN A 121 3.70 6.97 -17.15
CA ASN A 121 2.50 7.49 -17.81
C ASN A 121 1.42 8.05 -16.85
N LEU A 122 1.83 8.58 -15.69
CA LEU A 122 0.91 9.21 -14.74
C LEU A 122 0.21 10.40 -15.40
N ASN A 123 -1.10 10.46 -15.26
CA ASN A 123 -1.87 11.65 -15.62
C ASN A 123 -1.72 12.75 -14.55
N ALA A 124 -2.33 13.92 -14.78
CA ALA A 124 -2.22 15.06 -13.88
C ALA A 124 -2.72 14.77 -12.46
N ASP A 125 -3.83 14.04 -12.31
CA ASP A 125 -4.43 13.74 -11.01
C ASP A 125 -3.62 12.68 -10.25
N GLU A 126 -3.07 11.70 -10.95
CA GLU A 126 -2.14 10.70 -10.38
C GLU A 126 -0.84 11.37 -9.92
N GLN A 127 -0.31 12.30 -10.72
CA GLN A 127 0.87 13.06 -10.35
C GLN A 127 0.60 13.97 -9.14
N ASN A 128 -0.57 14.59 -9.06
CA ASN A 128 -0.99 15.37 -7.91
C ASN A 128 -1.11 14.50 -6.65
N SER A 129 -1.67 13.30 -6.77
CA SER A 129 -1.77 12.35 -5.66
C SER A 129 -0.39 11.87 -5.17
N LEU A 130 0.55 11.65 -6.10
CA LEU A 130 1.93 11.31 -5.77
C LEU A 130 2.62 12.44 -4.98
N ASN A 131 2.46 13.68 -5.45
CA ASN A 131 3.00 14.87 -4.80
C ASN A 131 2.34 15.11 -3.42
N GLN A 132 1.04 14.82 -3.30
CA GLN A 132 0.33 14.91 -2.02
C GLN A 132 0.85 13.89 -1.03
N CYS A 133 1.01 12.62 -1.43
CA CYS A 133 1.59 11.62 -0.54
C CYS A 133 3.00 12.02 -0.07
N GLN A 134 3.84 12.54 -0.98
CA GLN A 134 5.17 13.06 -0.61
C GLN A 134 5.07 14.21 0.40
N THR A 135 4.11 15.12 0.22
CA THR A 135 3.85 16.23 1.15
C THR A 135 3.43 15.71 2.53
N ASP A 136 2.50 14.76 2.59
CA ASP A 136 2.01 14.19 3.85
C ASP A 136 3.14 13.47 4.61
N ILE A 137 4.03 12.75 3.89
CA ILE A 137 5.23 12.14 4.48
C ILE A 137 6.16 13.21 5.07
N ASN A 138 6.41 14.28 4.33
CA ASN A 138 7.30 15.37 4.75
C ASN A 138 6.75 16.13 5.96
N ASN A 139 5.42 16.23 6.06
CA ASN A 139 4.72 16.85 7.18
C ASN A 139 4.56 15.92 8.39
N ASN A 140 5.12 14.71 8.34
CA ASN A 140 5.01 13.70 9.41
C ASN A 140 3.55 13.25 9.67
N GLN A 141 2.69 13.31 8.65
CA GLN A 141 1.27 12.95 8.71
C GLN A 141 1.06 11.50 8.24
N GLY A 142 1.54 10.52 9.02
CA GLY A 142 1.63 9.12 8.61
C GLY A 142 0.33 8.51 8.12
N LYS A 143 -0.77 8.65 8.87
CA LYS A 143 -2.06 8.07 8.47
C LYS A 143 -2.57 8.66 7.15
N GLN A 144 -2.50 9.97 6.99
CA GLN A 144 -2.92 10.66 5.76
C GLN A 144 -2.03 10.26 4.59
N ALA A 145 -0.71 10.23 4.79
CA ALA A 145 0.26 9.77 3.80
C ALA A 145 -0.05 8.34 3.33
N TYR A 146 -0.32 7.43 4.26
CA TYR A 146 -0.68 6.05 3.95
C TYR A 146 -1.97 5.97 3.14
N ASP A 147 -3.02 6.69 3.55
CA ASP A 147 -4.30 6.70 2.85
C ASP A 147 -4.14 7.21 1.40
N THR A 148 -3.43 8.33 1.21
CA THR A 148 -3.15 8.90 -0.11
C THR A 148 -2.33 7.95 -0.98
N CYS A 149 -1.20 7.44 -0.47
CA CYS A 149 -0.31 6.57 -1.23
C CYS A 149 -0.93 5.21 -1.56
N SER A 150 -1.66 4.61 -0.61
CA SER A 150 -2.29 3.29 -0.83
C SER A 150 -3.40 3.37 -1.86
N ALA A 151 -4.22 4.43 -1.83
CA ALA A 151 -5.24 4.68 -2.84
C ALA A 151 -4.62 4.89 -4.23
N LEU A 152 -3.54 5.68 -4.32
CA LEU A 152 -2.81 5.91 -5.57
C LEU A 152 -2.25 4.60 -6.15
N VAL A 153 -1.53 3.81 -5.34
CA VAL A 153 -0.96 2.54 -5.81
C VAL A 153 -2.06 1.58 -6.29
N ALA A 154 -3.17 1.49 -5.55
CA ALA A 154 -4.30 0.66 -5.95
C ALA A 154 -4.92 1.13 -7.27
N GLN A 155 -5.04 2.44 -7.49
CA GLN A 155 -5.50 3.01 -8.75
C GLN A 155 -4.56 2.64 -9.91
N LEU A 156 -3.25 2.87 -9.75
CA LEU A 156 -2.25 2.60 -10.80
C LEU A 156 -2.19 1.11 -11.16
N GLN A 157 -2.30 0.22 -10.17
CA GLN A 157 -2.35 -1.23 -10.40
C GLN A 157 -3.60 -1.68 -11.18
N ALA A 158 -4.73 -1.01 -10.95
CA ALA A 158 -5.99 -1.33 -11.60
C ALA A 158 -6.16 -0.63 -12.96
N ALA A 159 -5.32 0.37 -13.27
CA ALA A 159 -5.45 1.23 -14.44
C ALA A 159 -5.18 0.46 -15.74
N LYS A 160 -6.27 0.17 -16.46
CA LYS A 160 -6.26 -0.48 -17.76
C LYS A 160 -7.32 0.13 -18.66
N SER A 161 -7.00 0.21 -19.95
CA SER A 161 -7.94 0.58 -20.99
C SER A 161 -8.14 -0.57 -21.98
N THR A 162 -9.15 -0.44 -22.82
CA THR A 162 -9.41 -1.39 -23.90
C THR A 162 -9.21 -0.69 -25.23
N TYR A 163 -8.41 -1.28 -26.10
CA TYR A 163 -8.20 -0.81 -27.47
C TYR A 163 -8.87 -1.76 -28.46
N THR A 164 -9.73 -1.24 -29.32
CA THR A 164 -10.33 -2.02 -30.41
C THR A 164 -9.48 -1.90 -31.66
N VAL A 165 -8.88 -3.02 -32.09
CA VAL A 165 -8.01 -3.10 -33.27
C VAL A 165 -8.76 -2.67 -34.52
N VAL A 166 -8.17 -1.77 -35.31
CA VAL A 166 -8.68 -1.36 -36.61
C VAL A 166 -7.85 -1.93 -37.75
N ARG A 167 -8.38 -1.86 -38.98
CA ARG A 167 -7.68 -2.38 -40.16
C ARG A 167 -6.33 -1.65 -40.33
N GLY A 168 -5.25 -2.43 -40.41
CA GLY A 168 -3.88 -1.92 -40.62
C GLY A 168 -3.09 -1.71 -39.34
N ASP A 169 -3.67 -1.96 -38.17
CA ASP A 169 -2.93 -1.96 -36.92
C ASP A 169 -1.95 -3.14 -36.82
N SER A 170 -0.89 -2.91 -36.07
CA SER A 170 -0.01 -3.91 -35.49
C SER A 170 0.22 -3.53 -34.02
N LEU A 171 0.67 -4.46 -33.17
CA LEU A 171 0.97 -4.13 -31.77
C LEU A 171 1.96 -2.94 -31.68
N TRP A 172 2.96 -2.90 -32.57
CA TRP A 172 3.89 -1.79 -32.74
C TRP A 172 3.20 -0.45 -33.01
N ARG A 173 2.29 -0.43 -33.99
CA ARG A 173 1.55 0.79 -34.36
C ARG A 173 0.59 1.23 -33.28
N ILE A 174 -0.03 0.30 -32.55
CA ILE A 174 -0.94 0.61 -31.45
C ILE A 174 -0.16 1.25 -30.30
N ALA A 175 0.93 0.62 -29.84
CA ALA A 175 1.78 1.17 -28.78
C ALA A 175 2.37 2.55 -29.13
N GLY A 176 2.71 2.78 -30.40
CA GLY A 176 3.24 4.06 -30.87
C GLY A 176 2.25 5.22 -30.87
N LYS A 177 0.94 5.00 -30.65
CA LYS A 177 -0.02 6.10 -30.58
C LYS A 177 0.13 6.83 -29.25
N SER A 178 0.07 8.17 -29.27
CA SER A 178 0.27 9.02 -28.10
C SER A 178 -0.79 8.82 -27.00
N ASP A 179 -1.98 8.35 -27.37
CA ASP A 179 -3.08 7.99 -26.46
C ASP A 179 -2.98 6.56 -25.91
N VAL A 180 -1.95 5.79 -26.31
CA VAL A 180 -1.65 4.45 -25.80
C VAL A 180 -0.38 4.49 -24.96
N TYR A 181 0.79 4.51 -25.59
CA TYR A 181 2.09 4.66 -24.92
C TYR A 181 2.96 5.76 -25.51
N GLY A 182 2.68 6.20 -26.74
CA GLY A 182 3.55 7.11 -27.49
C GLY A 182 4.90 6.51 -27.88
N ASN A 183 5.11 5.22 -27.61
CA ASN A 183 6.36 4.52 -27.85
C ASN A 183 6.10 3.15 -28.45
N ALA A 184 6.47 2.99 -29.72
CA ALA A 184 6.20 1.75 -30.43
C ALA A 184 7.01 0.56 -29.90
N LEU A 185 8.13 0.79 -29.20
CA LEU A 185 8.93 -0.25 -28.54
C LEU A 185 8.20 -0.88 -27.34
N GLU A 186 7.12 -0.28 -26.85
CA GLU A 186 6.33 -0.78 -25.73
C GLU A 186 5.22 -1.75 -26.15
N TRP A 187 5.13 -2.11 -27.43
CA TRP A 187 4.21 -3.13 -27.93
C TRP A 187 4.21 -4.46 -27.16
N PRO A 188 5.32 -4.94 -26.59
CA PRO A 188 5.31 -6.18 -25.83
C PRO A 188 4.47 -6.09 -24.57
N LEU A 189 4.24 -4.90 -24.00
CA LEU A 189 3.32 -4.72 -22.87
C LEU A 189 1.90 -5.13 -23.26
N ILE A 190 1.44 -4.71 -24.44
CA ILE A 190 0.14 -5.11 -25.00
C ILE A 190 0.12 -6.62 -25.23
N PHE A 191 1.20 -7.19 -25.78
CA PHE A 191 1.29 -8.64 -25.98
C PHE A 191 1.19 -9.41 -24.65
N LYS A 192 1.96 -9.03 -23.63
CA LYS A 192 1.97 -9.64 -22.29
C LYS A 192 0.58 -9.60 -21.66
N ALA A 193 -0.07 -8.43 -21.67
CA ALA A 193 -1.41 -8.22 -21.10
C ALA A 193 -2.52 -9.02 -21.80
N ASN A 194 -2.26 -9.53 -23.00
CA ASN A 194 -3.24 -10.26 -23.82
C ASN A 194 -2.75 -11.66 -24.20
N SER A 195 -1.70 -12.18 -23.56
CA SER A 195 -1.05 -13.47 -23.89
C SER A 195 -1.99 -14.68 -23.82
N ASP A 196 -3.08 -14.58 -23.05
CA ASP A 196 -4.15 -15.58 -23.06
C ASP A 196 -4.87 -15.67 -24.42
N SER A 197 -5.04 -14.53 -25.10
CA SER A 197 -5.78 -14.39 -26.36
C SER A 197 -4.90 -14.28 -27.62
N ILE A 198 -3.71 -13.67 -27.50
CA ILE A 198 -2.75 -13.50 -28.60
C ILE A 198 -1.69 -14.60 -28.48
N LYS A 199 -1.74 -15.60 -29.36
CA LYS A 199 -0.72 -16.66 -29.40
C LYS A 199 0.53 -16.28 -30.19
N HIS A 200 0.40 -15.32 -31.10
CA HIS A 200 1.48 -14.81 -31.93
C HIS A 200 1.45 -13.27 -31.91
N ALA A 201 2.53 -12.64 -31.48
CA ALA A 201 2.62 -11.18 -31.41
C ALA A 201 2.34 -10.48 -32.76
N ASP A 202 2.66 -11.16 -33.86
CA ASP A 202 2.48 -10.63 -35.22
C ASP A 202 1.07 -10.87 -35.79
N LEU A 203 0.14 -11.44 -35.01
CA LEU A 203 -1.20 -11.83 -35.47
C LEU A 203 -2.29 -11.27 -34.56
N ILE A 204 -2.80 -10.11 -34.96
CA ILE A 204 -4.00 -9.48 -34.39
C ILE A 204 -5.04 -9.25 -35.50
N TYR A 205 -6.31 -9.16 -35.12
CA TYR A 205 -7.41 -9.06 -36.07
C TYR A 205 -8.25 -7.79 -35.86
N PRO A 206 -8.77 -7.16 -36.92
CA PRO A 206 -9.71 -6.06 -36.77
C PRO A 206 -10.90 -6.44 -35.88
N LYS A 207 -11.37 -5.49 -35.06
CA LYS A 207 -12.42 -5.64 -34.04
C LYS A 207 -12.04 -6.47 -32.81
N GLN A 208 -10.80 -6.95 -32.72
CA GLN A 208 -10.28 -7.56 -31.50
C GLN A 208 -10.12 -6.48 -30.42
N ASN A 209 -10.57 -6.78 -29.20
CA ASN A 209 -10.36 -5.90 -28.04
C ASN A 209 -9.11 -6.34 -27.30
N LEU A 210 -8.19 -5.40 -27.08
CA LEU A 210 -6.93 -5.62 -26.39
C LEU A 210 -6.91 -4.85 -25.07
N ASN A 211 -6.47 -5.51 -24.00
CA ASN A 211 -6.16 -4.86 -22.74
C ASN A 211 -4.86 -4.05 -22.90
N VAL A 212 -4.87 -2.81 -22.48
CA VAL A 212 -3.70 -1.93 -22.44
C VAL A 212 -3.53 -1.48 -20.99
N VAL A 213 -2.37 -1.79 -20.40
CA VAL A 213 -2.04 -1.31 -19.05
C VAL A 213 -1.73 0.17 -19.17
N SER A 214 -2.46 1.04 -18.47
CA SER A 214 -2.34 2.50 -18.64
C SER A 214 -1.05 3.04 -18.02
N ASN A 215 -0.73 2.55 -16.82
CA ASN A 215 0.46 2.93 -16.06
C ASN A 215 1.33 1.68 -15.89
N PRO A 216 2.16 1.29 -16.88
CA PRO A 216 3.07 0.17 -16.69
C PRO A 216 4.18 0.55 -15.69
N LEU A 217 4.71 -0.45 -14.98
CA LEU A 217 5.92 -0.25 -14.19
C LEU A 217 7.10 0.04 -15.11
N LYS A 218 7.99 0.94 -14.70
CA LYS A 218 9.21 1.26 -15.45
C LYS A 218 10.03 0.00 -15.74
N THR A 219 10.08 -0.96 -14.82
CA THR A 219 10.77 -2.23 -15.04
C THR A 219 10.13 -3.09 -16.13
N ASP A 220 8.79 -3.05 -16.25
CA ASP A 220 8.09 -3.72 -17.36
C ASP A 220 8.33 -2.99 -18.68
N VAL A 221 8.35 -1.65 -18.67
CA VAL A 221 8.71 -0.83 -19.84
C VAL A 221 10.13 -1.14 -20.29
N ASP A 222 11.10 -1.18 -19.38
CA ASP A 222 12.51 -1.49 -19.69
C ASP A 222 12.64 -2.91 -20.27
N SER A 223 11.94 -3.89 -19.69
CA SER A 223 11.92 -5.27 -20.20
C SER A 223 11.27 -5.37 -21.60
N ALA A 224 10.13 -4.70 -21.80
CA ALA A 224 9.41 -4.69 -23.06
C ALA A 224 10.22 -4.01 -24.16
N THR A 225 10.77 -2.83 -23.90
CA THR A 225 11.58 -2.09 -24.87
C THR A 225 12.85 -2.85 -25.26
N TRP A 226 13.54 -3.46 -24.28
CA TRP A 226 14.68 -4.32 -24.55
C TRP A 226 14.27 -5.51 -25.43
N TYR A 227 13.21 -6.22 -25.07
CA TYR A 227 12.76 -7.38 -25.85
C TYR A 227 12.34 -6.97 -27.26
N ALA A 228 11.64 -5.85 -27.44
CA ALA A 228 11.27 -5.33 -28.76
C ALA A 228 12.49 -5.09 -29.67
N GLN A 229 13.61 -4.61 -29.12
CA GLN A 229 14.87 -4.39 -29.84
C GLN A 229 15.60 -5.71 -30.18
N HIS A 230 15.49 -6.71 -29.32
CA HIS A 230 16.26 -7.96 -29.40
C HIS A 230 15.45 -9.16 -29.92
N ARG A 231 14.13 -9.01 -30.15
CA ARG A 231 13.25 -10.10 -30.59
C ARG A 231 13.73 -10.72 -31.90
N GLY A 232 14.20 -9.89 -32.83
CA GLY A 232 14.61 -10.27 -34.18
C GLY A 232 13.62 -9.81 -35.25
N ALA A 233 13.88 -10.19 -36.50
CA ALA A 233 13.03 -9.81 -37.62
C ALA A 233 11.65 -10.46 -37.54
N TRP A 234 10.61 -9.69 -37.88
CA TRP A 234 9.25 -10.20 -38.03
C TRP A 234 9.20 -11.14 -39.23
N LYS A 235 9.42 -12.44 -39.03
CA LYS A 235 9.46 -13.42 -40.13
C LYS A 235 8.59 -14.64 -39.82
N ASN A 236 7.66 -14.89 -40.73
CA ASN A 236 6.96 -16.17 -40.97
C ASN A 236 5.90 -16.64 -39.94
N HIS A 237 5.26 -15.74 -39.18
CA HIS A 237 4.08 -16.08 -38.35
C HIS A 237 4.27 -17.28 -37.40
N ARG A 238 5.50 -17.61 -37.02
CA ARG A 238 5.74 -18.66 -36.03
C ARG A 238 5.63 -18.04 -34.64
N ALA A 239 5.04 -18.77 -33.69
CA ALA A 239 5.20 -18.44 -32.28
C ALA A 239 6.68 -18.61 -32.00
N ASP A 240 7.40 -17.51 -31.93
CA ASP A 240 8.82 -17.59 -31.70
C ASP A 240 9.02 -18.09 -30.29
N LYS A 241 9.85 -19.12 -30.14
CA LYS A 241 10.27 -19.64 -28.83
C LYS A 241 10.69 -18.49 -27.89
N ARG A 242 11.30 -17.44 -28.46
CA ARG A 242 11.68 -16.19 -27.77
C ARG A 242 10.51 -15.43 -27.16
N ASP A 243 9.35 -15.42 -27.82
CA ASP A 243 8.14 -14.76 -27.31
C ASP A 243 7.66 -15.47 -26.04
N GLN A 244 7.65 -16.80 -26.06
CA GLN A 244 7.31 -17.62 -24.89
C GLN A 244 8.38 -17.49 -23.79
N GLU A 245 9.66 -17.48 -24.17
CA GLU A 245 10.78 -17.26 -23.24
C GLU A 245 10.72 -15.87 -22.58
N TRP A 246 10.25 -14.83 -23.27
CA TRP A 246 10.07 -13.53 -22.66
C TRP A 246 8.84 -13.50 -21.75
N LEU A 247 7.70 -14.05 -22.20
CA LEU A 247 6.47 -14.12 -21.41
C LEU A 247 6.64 -14.90 -20.10
N ASN A 248 7.44 -15.97 -20.11
CA ASN A 248 7.72 -16.77 -18.92
C ASN A 248 8.90 -16.24 -18.07
N GLY A 249 9.53 -15.14 -18.48
CA GLY A 249 10.65 -14.51 -17.77
C GLY A 249 12.00 -15.24 -17.90
N THR A 250 12.16 -16.19 -18.82
CA THR A 250 13.46 -16.84 -19.09
C THR A 250 14.35 -16.02 -20.04
N LEU A 251 13.76 -15.09 -20.79
CA LEU A 251 14.45 -14.09 -21.60
C LEU A 251 14.26 -12.71 -20.98
N THR A 252 15.27 -12.23 -20.24
CA THR A 252 15.27 -10.92 -19.58
C THR A 252 16.42 -10.05 -20.09
N PRO A 253 16.34 -8.72 -19.94
CA PRO A 253 17.49 -7.86 -20.12
C PRO A 253 18.66 -8.36 -19.25
N PRO A 254 19.92 -8.28 -19.72
CA PRO A 254 21.06 -8.56 -18.86
C PRO A 254 21.02 -7.61 -17.64
N ALA A 255 21.33 -8.14 -16.46
CA ALA A 255 21.43 -7.33 -15.24
C ALA A 255 22.36 -6.14 -15.52
N ALA A 256 21.84 -4.93 -15.38
CA ALA A 256 22.37 -3.71 -15.97
C ALA A 256 23.90 -3.59 -15.93
N ALA A 257 24.56 -3.92 -17.05
CA ALA A 257 25.77 -3.21 -17.44
C ALA A 257 25.29 -1.91 -18.10
N ALA A 258 25.83 -0.78 -17.63
CA ALA A 258 25.49 0.58 -18.04
C ALA A 258 25.11 0.71 -19.53
N SER A 259 23.98 1.39 -19.78
CA SER A 259 23.43 1.69 -21.10
C SER A 259 24.49 2.06 -22.13
N PRO A 260 24.54 1.43 -23.32
CA PRO A 260 25.05 2.11 -24.50
C PRO A 260 23.94 3.03 -25.04
N ALA A 261 24.32 4.25 -25.40
CA ALA A 261 23.49 5.25 -26.06
C ALA A 261 22.72 4.68 -27.27
N PRO A 262 21.56 5.24 -27.65
CA PRO A 262 20.76 4.72 -28.75
C PRO A 262 21.56 4.75 -30.05
N ALA A 263 21.83 3.57 -30.60
CA ALA A 263 22.34 3.43 -31.96
C ALA A 263 21.28 3.97 -32.93
N ALA A 264 21.60 5.06 -33.62
CA ALA A 264 20.81 5.53 -34.75
C ALA A 264 20.75 4.41 -35.81
N MET A 265 19.53 3.95 -36.12
CA MET A 265 19.28 2.95 -37.17
C MET A 265 18.33 3.53 -38.22
N PRO A 266 18.42 3.04 -39.47
CA PRO A 266 18.17 3.84 -40.65
C PRO A 266 16.68 4.02 -40.97
N SER A 267 16.37 5.19 -41.54
CA SER A 267 15.06 5.58 -42.06
C SER A 267 14.42 4.53 -42.98
N PRO A 268 13.08 4.42 -43.00
CA PRO A 268 12.39 3.54 -43.94
C PRO A 268 12.61 3.99 -45.39
N ALA A 269 12.83 3.02 -46.28
CA ALA A 269 13.09 3.20 -47.70
C ALA A 269 11.99 4.05 -48.39
N PRO A 270 12.35 4.93 -49.35
CA PRO A 270 11.37 5.73 -50.07
C PRO A 270 10.50 4.88 -50.99
N ALA A 271 9.21 5.20 -51.04
CA ALA A 271 8.25 4.59 -51.94
C ALA A 271 8.62 4.86 -53.41
N ALA A 272 8.60 3.81 -54.22
CA ALA A 272 8.82 3.91 -55.66
C ALA A 272 7.70 4.74 -56.33
N THR A 273 8.00 5.96 -56.73
CA THR A 273 7.17 6.75 -57.64
C THR A 273 7.57 6.46 -59.09
N SER A 274 6.64 5.82 -59.79
CA SER A 274 6.62 5.56 -61.23
C SER A 274 6.76 6.84 -62.08
N ALA A 275 7.64 6.78 -63.08
CA ALA A 275 7.81 7.80 -64.12
C ALA A 275 6.67 7.77 -65.15
N PRO A 276 6.26 8.91 -65.72
CA PRO A 276 5.62 8.97 -67.02
C PRO A 276 6.55 9.53 -68.11
N ALA A 277 6.18 9.15 -69.33
CA ALA A 277 6.94 9.14 -70.57
C ALA A 277 7.38 10.51 -71.11
N ALA A 278 8.49 10.44 -71.85
CA ALA A 278 9.00 11.49 -72.73
C ALA A 278 7.96 11.93 -73.76
N THR A 279 7.91 13.23 -74.04
CA THR A 279 7.35 13.77 -75.27
C THR A 279 8.38 14.67 -75.91
N THR A 280 8.94 14.21 -77.02
CA THR A 280 9.68 14.98 -78.02
C THR A 280 8.76 15.99 -78.70
N HIS A 281 9.19 17.25 -78.81
CA HIS A 281 9.10 18.09 -80.02
C HIS A 281 10.07 19.27 -79.91
#